data_AF-A0A1B8EJT1-F1
#
_entry.id   AF-A0A1B8EJT1-F1
#
_cell.length_a   1.000
_cell.length_b   1.000
_cell.length_c   1.000
_cell.angle_alpha   90.00
_cell.angle_beta   90.00
_cell.angle_gamma   90.00
#
_symmetry.space_group_name_H-M   'P 1'
#
loop_
_entity.id
_entity.type
_entity.pdbx_description
1 polymer ?
#
loop_
_entity_poly.entity_id
_entity_poly.type
_entity_poly.pdbx_seq_one_letter_code
_entity_poly.pdbx_strand_id
1 'polypeptide(L)'
;MAIERSMFKRLRINNDELEVLAQVLMPSRRGFLQFLDYSIVLPLIDEAVSQQRYERPAETEVISQLFSLHTKTFFDTLSRLDGLRGLNLDLGKACHRSEVTKSHTDIYGVDEFFEYHHLRSRIDLLTPNALPQLSFISHLTILDSDRTLTSSVYLDLATRMPGLQDIHFFFIWDKVRYPGLLRNDRCILATTLELRSEETKTISVATLDINVNDDHGAMHQLLPMPNLIYPSGYDLLGSSLRTWSQRLKKFDIRGVFDETLFWPHALETTSPPEWVDLKTYYVQLERHTPSGWWYFMPKGKPKFGTPPRNPAEDPNDLPQPFLDDPTGGADPFDKSVEDFWDCRKGYGMPEEDFVTRNYANEDNMQPLLEGWAKALLSMPSLRQATLAF
;
A
#
# COMPACT_ATOMS: atom_id res chain seq x y z
N MET A 1 -33.21 4.30 24.17
CA MET A 1 -32.71 4.96 22.93
C MET A 1 -31.23 5.34 22.97
N ALA A 2 -30.71 6.01 24.03
CA ALA A 2 -29.29 6.41 24.05
C ALA A 2 -28.30 5.22 24.01
N ILE A 3 -28.60 4.15 24.75
CA ILE A 3 -27.78 2.92 24.79
C ILE A 3 -27.74 2.23 23.42
N GLU A 4 -28.88 2.04 22.76
CA GLU A 4 -28.93 1.42 21.42
C GLU A 4 -28.17 2.26 20.38
N ARG A 5 -28.34 3.59 20.39
CA ARG A 5 -27.58 4.47 19.48
C ARG A 5 -26.08 4.36 19.70
N SER A 6 -25.64 4.21 20.94
CA SER A 6 -24.23 4.00 21.28
C SER A 6 -23.73 2.63 20.82
N MET A 7 -24.51 1.57 21.07
CA MET A 7 -24.15 0.19 20.74
C MET A 7 -24.06 -0.05 19.23
N PHE A 8 -25.00 0.52 18.45
CA PHE A 8 -25.01 0.36 16.99
C PHE A 8 -24.18 1.41 16.24
N LYS A 9 -23.51 2.33 16.94
CA LYS A 9 -22.68 3.35 16.30
C LYS A 9 -21.50 2.76 15.54
N ARG A 10 -20.87 1.74 16.12
CA ARG A 10 -19.73 1.02 15.57
C ARG A 10 -19.98 -0.47 15.68
N LEU A 11 -19.87 -1.18 14.58
CA LEU A 11 -19.94 -2.63 14.54
C LEU A 11 -18.63 -3.16 13.96
N ARG A 12 -18.16 -4.27 14.51
CA ARG A 12 -17.08 -5.07 13.94
C ARG A 12 -17.64 -6.45 13.66
N ILE A 13 -17.42 -6.94 12.44
CA ILE A 13 -17.90 -8.24 11.99
C ILE A 13 -16.88 -8.91 11.06
N ASN A 14 -17.03 -10.21 10.85
CA ASN A 14 -16.35 -10.95 9.79
C ASN A 14 -17.33 -11.61 8.80
N ASN A 15 -16.80 -12.35 7.82
CA ASN A 15 -17.59 -13.04 6.80
C ASN A 15 -18.58 -14.08 7.37
N ASP A 16 -18.31 -14.67 8.55
CA ASP A 16 -19.21 -15.65 9.19
C ASP A 16 -20.41 -14.96 9.88
N GLU A 17 -20.35 -13.65 10.09
CA GLU A 17 -21.34 -12.87 10.85
C GLU A 17 -22.27 -12.01 9.97
N LEU A 18 -22.16 -12.12 8.64
CA LEU A 18 -22.94 -11.31 7.69
C LEU A 18 -24.45 -11.49 7.83
N GLU A 19 -24.92 -12.72 8.09
CA GLU A 19 -26.34 -12.97 8.31
C GLU A 19 -26.83 -12.39 9.64
N VAL A 20 -26.01 -12.50 10.69
CA VAL A 20 -26.28 -11.92 12.01
C VAL A 20 -26.35 -10.41 11.92
N LEU A 21 -25.43 -9.78 11.17
CA LEU A 21 -25.45 -8.34 10.89
C LEU A 21 -26.81 -7.92 10.29
N ALA A 22 -27.27 -8.63 9.26
CA ALA A 22 -28.52 -8.31 8.57
C ALA A 22 -29.75 -8.45 9.49
N GLN A 23 -29.75 -9.43 10.40
CA GLN A 23 -30.82 -9.63 11.38
C GLN A 23 -30.81 -8.56 12.48
N VAL A 24 -29.62 -8.16 12.93
CA VAL A 24 -29.45 -7.22 14.04
C VAL A 24 -29.68 -5.77 13.60
N LEU A 25 -29.27 -5.40 12.38
CA LEU A 25 -29.49 -4.08 11.76
C LEU A 25 -30.90 -3.94 11.16
N MET A 26 -31.90 -4.05 12.02
CA MET A 26 -33.29 -3.73 11.70
C MET A 26 -33.42 -2.29 11.17
N PRO A 27 -34.45 -1.94 10.36
CA PRO A 27 -34.62 -0.60 9.79
C PRO A 27 -34.50 0.55 10.80
N SER A 28 -34.98 0.37 12.03
CA SER A 28 -34.90 1.37 13.11
C SER A 28 -33.48 1.63 13.63
N ARG A 29 -32.53 0.71 13.39
CA ARG A 29 -31.15 0.75 13.89
C ARG A 29 -30.13 1.18 12.84
N ARG A 30 -30.46 1.06 11.56
CA ARG A 30 -29.55 1.36 10.43
C ARG A 30 -29.04 2.80 10.44
N GLY A 31 -29.88 3.75 10.83
CA GLY A 31 -29.49 5.16 10.96
C GLY A 31 -28.52 5.46 12.10
N PHE A 32 -28.25 4.49 12.99
CA PHE A 32 -27.26 4.65 14.05
C PHE A 32 -25.85 4.22 13.61
N LEU A 33 -25.73 3.34 12.61
CA LEU A 33 -24.45 2.83 12.16
C LEU A 33 -23.64 3.92 11.46
N GLN A 34 -22.46 4.22 12.02
CA GLN A 34 -21.52 5.19 11.49
C GLN A 34 -20.19 4.55 11.10
N PHE A 35 -19.78 3.48 11.79
CA PHE A 35 -18.52 2.79 11.57
C PHE A 35 -18.78 1.30 11.44
N LEU A 36 -18.27 0.70 10.38
CA LEU A 36 -18.33 -0.73 10.15
C LEU A 36 -16.93 -1.23 9.87
N ASP A 37 -16.43 -2.08 10.77
CA ASP A 37 -15.15 -2.75 10.63
C ASP A 37 -15.43 -4.18 10.13
N TYR A 38 -14.98 -4.53 8.92
CA TYR A 38 -15.21 -5.84 8.31
C TYR A 38 -13.90 -6.56 8.05
N SER A 39 -13.72 -7.76 8.61
CA SER A 39 -12.53 -8.59 8.38
C SER A 39 -12.89 -9.84 7.57
N ILE A 40 -11.97 -10.28 6.71
CA ILE A 40 -12.13 -11.51 5.93
C ILE A 40 -11.26 -12.59 6.58
N VAL A 41 -11.91 -13.61 7.14
CA VAL A 41 -11.27 -14.76 7.75
C VAL A 41 -11.12 -15.85 6.69
N LEU A 42 -9.89 -16.06 6.25
CA LEU A 42 -9.50 -17.09 5.30
C LEU A 42 -9.37 -18.46 6.00
N PRO A 43 -9.53 -19.58 5.25
CA PRO A 43 -9.35 -20.93 5.77
C PRO A 43 -7.97 -21.14 6.43
N LEU A 44 -7.86 -22.09 7.35
CA LEU A 44 -6.58 -22.44 7.97
C LEU A 44 -5.59 -22.97 6.92
N ILE A 45 -4.34 -22.50 7.01
CA ILE A 45 -3.22 -23.09 6.27
C ILE A 45 -2.70 -24.29 7.08
N ASP A 46 -2.33 -25.36 6.38
CA ASP A 46 -1.57 -26.46 7.00
C ASP A 46 -0.22 -25.94 7.52
N GLU A 47 0.01 -26.06 8.82
CA GLU A 47 1.23 -25.60 9.49
C GLU A 47 2.49 -26.27 8.92
N ALA A 48 2.39 -27.54 8.53
CA ALA A 48 3.52 -28.25 7.94
C ALA A 48 3.94 -27.63 6.60
N VAL A 49 2.98 -27.05 5.86
CA VAL A 49 3.24 -26.37 4.59
C VAL A 49 3.74 -24.95 4.82
N SER A 50 3.08 -24.18 5.68
CA SER A 50 3.43 -22.78 5.90
C SER A 50 4.81 -22.58 6.53
N GLN A 51 5.29 -23.56 7.31
CA GLN A 51 6.61 -23.51 7.93
C GLN A 51 7.77 -23.88 6.98
N GLN A 52 7.48 -24.57 5.88
CA GLN A 52 8.52 -25.13 4.99
C GLN A 52 8.72 -24.32 3.71
N ARG A 53 7.68 -23.63 3.23
CA ARG A 53 7.75 -22.88 1.96
C ARG A 53 6.83 -21.67 1.91
N TYR A 54 7.10 -20.78 0.96
CA TYR A 54 6.21 -19.67 0.60
C TYR A 54 4.96 -20.15 -0.15
N GLU A 55 3.95 -19.28 -0.15
CA GLU A 55 2.72 -19.44 -0.91
C GLU A 55 3.02 -19.44 -2.41
N ARG A 56 2.44 -20.41 -3.11
CA ARG A 56 2.57 -20.59 -4.55
C ARG A 56 1.47 -19.84 -5.31
N PRO A 57 1.71 -19.44 -6.57
CA PRO A 57 0.71 -18.77 -7.42
C PRO A 57 -0.67 -19.45 -7.44
N ALA A 58 -0.76 -20.77 -7.57
CA ALA A 58 -2.05 -21.46 -7.55
C ALA A 58 -2.77 -21.34 -6.19
N GLU A 59 -2.03 -21.28 -5.09
CA GLU A 59 -2.59 -21.03 -3.75
C GLU A 59 -3.09 -19.58 -3.66
N THR A 60 -2.29 -18.61 -4.12
CA THR A 60 -2.69 -17.20 -4.20
C THR A 60 -3.95 -17.00 -5.05
N GLU A 61 -4.11 -17.75 -6.14
CA GLU A 61 -5.33 -17.70 -6.97
C GLU A 61 -6.56 -18.17 -6.19
N VAL A 62 -6.47 -19.30 -5.49
CA VAL A 62 -7.56 -19.80 -4.63
C VAL A 62 -7.90 -18.79 -3.53
N ILE A 63 -6.90 -18.19 -2.89
CA ILE A 63 -7.12 -17.15 -1.88
C ILE A 63 -7.78 -15.90 -2.49
N SER A 64 -7.37 -15.48 -3.69
CA SER A 64 -7.99 -14.36 -4.42
C SER A 64 -9.45 -14.63 -4.79
N GLN A 65 -9.78 -15.87 -5.14
CA GLN A 65 -11.18 -16.30 -5.36
C GLN A 65 -11.99 -16.19 -4.06
N LEU A 66 -11.47 -16.66 -2.92
CA LEU A 66 -12.14 -16.57 -1.62
C LEU A 66 -12.32 -15.11 -1.17
N PHE A 67 -11.26 -14.31 -1.25
CA PHE A 67 -11.31 -12.88 -0.94
C PHE A 67 -12.37 -12.16 -1.80
N SER A 68 -12.40 -12.44 -3.09
CA SER A 68 -13.39 -11.88 -4.02
C SER A 68 -14.82 -12.31 -3.66
N LEU A 69 -15.01 -13.58 -3.31
CA LEU A 69 -16.31 -14.11 -2.90
C LEU A 69 -16.82 -13.46 -1.61
N HIS A 70 -15.97 -13.35 -0.59
CA HIS A 70 -16.34 -12.75 0.70
C HIS A 70 -16.59 -11.24 0.56
N THR A 71 -15.79 -10.54 -0.23
CA THR A 71 -16.02 -9.13 -0.58
C THR A 71 -17.35 -8.95 -1.30
N LYS A 72 -17.64 -9.80 -2.30
CA LYS A 72 -18.93 -9.76 -3.01
C LYS A 72 -20.11 -10.01 -2.08
N THR A 73 -20.03 -11.04 -1.24
CA THR A 73 -21.10 -11.40 -0.31
C THR A 73 -21.35 -10.27 0.71
N PHE A 74 -20.30 -9.61 1.17
CA PHE A 74 -20.39 -8.43 2.01
C PHE A 74 -21.10 -7.27 1.30
N PHE A 75 -20.67 -6.92 0.09
CA PHE A 75 -21.27 -5.86 -0.71
C PHE A 75 -22.74 -6.16 -1.06
N ASP A 76 -23.07 -7.42 -1.41
CA ASP A 76 -24.45 -7.88 -1.64
C ASP A 76 -25.30 -7.81 -0.37
N THR A 77 -24.70 -8.03 0.80
CA THR A 77 -25.40 -7.89 2.08
C THR A 77 -25.69 -6.43 2.38
N LEU A 78 -24.71 -5.55 2.23
CA LEU A 78 -24.88 -4.12 2.46
C LEU A 78 -25.83 -3.47 1.45
N SER A 79 -25.82 -3.89 0.18
CA SER A 79 -26.71 -3.32 -0.85
C SER A 79 -28.20 -3.60 -0.59
N ARG A 80 -28.51 -4.67 0.17
CA ARG A 80 -29.86 -5.01 0.62
C ARG A 80 -30.30 -4.22 1.87
N LEU A 81 -29.40 -3.50 2.53
CA LEU A 81 -29.70 -2.71 3.73
C LEU A 81 -30.06 -1.27 3.36
N ASP A 82 -31.34 -1.01 3.14
CA ASP A 82 -31.84 0.35 2.91
C ASP A 82 -31.65 1.27 4.13
N GLY A 83 -31.40 2.55 3.87
CA GLY A 83 -31.40 3.59 4.91
C GLY A 83 -30.04 3.87 5.57
N LEU A 84 -28.97 3.19 5.16
CA LEU A 84 -27.60 3.54 5.53
C LEU A 84 -27.20 4.87 4.87
N ARG A 85 -26.46 5.72 5.58
CA ARG A 85 -25.97 7.02 5.08
C ARG A 85 -24.66 7.43 5.76
N GLY A 86 -23.70 7.89 4.96
CA GLY A 86 -22.44 8.45 5.46
C GLY A 86 -21.62 7.45 6.27
N LEU A 87 -21.64 6.18 5.87
CA LEU A 87 -20.94 5.10 6.56
C LEU A 87 -19.43 5.23 6.37
N ASN A 88 -18.69 5.06 7.46
CA ASN A 88 -17.25 4.82 7.42
C ASN A 88 -17.03 3.31 7.39
N LEU A 89 -16.47 2.82 6.29
CA LEU A 89 -16.11 1.42 6.15
C LEU A 89 -14.61 1.26 6.41
N ASP A 90 -14.27 0.46 7.40
CA ASP A 90 -12.93 -0.10 7.57
C ASP A 90 -12.96 -1.53 7.02
N LEU A 91 -12.40 -1.71 5.82
CA LEU A 91 -12.19 -3.05 5.28
C LEU A 91 -10.90 -3.56 5.91
N GLY A 92 -11.07 -4.14 7.10
CA GLY A 92 -10.00 -4.69 7.90
C GLY A 92 -9.35 -5.93 7.29
N LYS A 93 -8.45 -6.51 8.07
CA LYS A 93 -7.53 -7.58 7.68
C LYS A 93 -8.21 -8.74 6.94
N ALA A 94 -7.62 -9.13 5.80
CA ALA A 94 -7.75 -10.47 5.25
C ALA A 94 -6.69 -11.33 5.94
N CYS A 95 -7.10 -12.26 6.80
CA CYS A 95 -6.20 -13.03 7.66
C CYS A 95 -6.65 -14.47 7.82
N HIS A 96 -5.73 -15.36 8.14
CA HIS A 96 -6.06 -16.77 8.38
C HIS A 96 -6.62 -16.95 9.79
N ARG A 97 -7.58 -17.88 9.97
CA ARG A 97 -8.26 -18.09 11.28
C ARG A 97 -7.30 -18.35 12.45
N SER A 98 -6.13 -18.95 12.19
CA SER A 98 -5.08 -19.18 13.20
C SER A 98 -4.54 -17.87 13.78
N GLU A 99 -4.44 -16.81 12.98
CA GLU A 99 -3.92 -15.50 13.36
C GLU A 99 -4.91 -14.73 14.25
N VAL A 100 -6.22 -14.92 14.05
CA VAL A 100 -7.28 -14.28 14.84
C VAL A 100 -7.30 -14.75 16.31
N THR A 101 -6.84 -15.97 16.57
CA THR A 101 -6.88 -16.59 17.92
C THR A 101 -5.65 -16.31 18.78
N LYS A 102 -4.56 -15.80 18.21
CA LYS A 102 -3.35 -15.42 18.96
C LYS A 102 -3.59 -14.05 19.62
N SER A 103 -4.09 -14.06 20.85
CA SER A 103 -4.31 -12.84 21.64
C SER A 103 -2.97 -12.19 22.03
N HIS A 104 -3.00 -10.86 22.28
CA HIS A 104 -1.93 -9.97 22.77
C HIS A 104 -1.11 -10.43 24.00
N THR A 105 -1.21 -11.67 24.46
CA THR A 105 -0.46 -12.20 25.61
C THR A 105 0.83 -12.91 25.24
N ASP A 106 1.06 -13.27 23.97
CA ASP A 106 2.27 -13.97 23.53
C ASP A 106 3.38 -13.00 23.04
N ILE A 107 3.46 -11.81 23.64
CA ILE A 107 4.41 -10.73 23.28
C ILE A 107 5.89 -11.11 23.50
N TYR A 108 6.19 -12.27 24.11
CA TYR A 108 7.58 -12.69 24.37
C TYR A 108 7.92 -14.11 23.89
N GLY A 109 7.08 -14.71 23.05
CA GLY A 109 7.34 -16.01 22.42
C GLY A 109 6.96 -15.95 20.95
N VAL A 110 7.53 -15.00 20.22
CA VAL A 110 7.19 -14.72 18.82
C VAL A 110 7.54 -15.95 17.99
N ASP A 111 6.52 -16.66 17.55
CA ASP A 111 6.64 -17.59 16.44
C ASP A 111 6.71 -16.73 15.17
N GLU A 112 7.88 -16.14 14.93
CA GLU A 112 8.24 -15.19 13.83
C GLU A 112 7.93 -15.73 12.42
N PHE A 113 7.45 -16.97 12.33
CA PHE A 113 7.42 -17.74 11.09
C PHE A 113 6.14 -17.64 10.27
N PHE A 114 5.01 -17.23 10.86
CA PHE A 114 3.76 -17.05 10.08
C PHE A 114 3.79 -15.82 9.16
N GLU A 115 4.59 -14.81 9.51
CA GLU A 115 4.65 -13.52 8.81
C GLU A 115 5.27 -13.62 7.41
N TYR A 116 6.07 -14.66 7.14
CA TYR A 116 6.79 -14.76 5.87
C TYR A 116 6.08 -15.60 4.81
N HIS A 117 5.13 -16.49 5.13
CA HIS A 117 4.57 -17.42 4.13
C HIS A 117 4.00 -16.70 2.88
N HIS A 118 3.38 -15.55 3.09
CA HIS A 118 2.71 -14.74 2.06
C HIS A 118 3.49 -13.45 1.71
N LEU A 119 4.76 -13.35 2.14
CA LEU A 119 5.76 -12.50 1.48
C LEU A 119 5.67 -12.80 -0.04
N ARG A 120 6.02 -11.95 -0.99
CA ARG A 120 5.78 -12.24 -2.44
C ARG A 120 4.32 -12.34 -2.95
N SER A 121 3.38 -12.94 -2.23
CA SER A 121 1.99 -13.07 -2.70
C SER A 121 1.24 -11.73 -2.66
N ARG A 122 0.26 -11.56 -3.56
CA ARG A 122 -0.70 -10.46 -3.55
C ARG A 122 -2.08 -11.00 -3.81
N ILE A 123 -3.05 -10.63 -2.98
CA ILE A 123 -4.45 -11.05 -3.18
C ILE A 123 -5.12 -10.08 -4.15
N ASP A 124 -5.73 -10.65 -5.19
CA ASP A 124 -6.51 -9.90 -6.19
C ASP A 124 -8.01 -9.89 -5.88
N LEU A 125 -8.67 -8.83 -6.36
CA LEU A 125 -10.12 -8.76 -6.49
C LEU A 125 -10.48 -9.08 -7.95
N LEU A 126 -10.94 -10.30 -8.23
CA LEU A 126 -11.02 -10.84 -9.60
C LEU A 126 -12.13 -10.22 -10.45
N THR A 127 -13.25 -9.83 -9.85
CA THR A 127 -14.42 -9.28 -10.57
C THR A 127 -14.97 -8.02 -9.90
N PRO A 128 -14.20 -6.92 -9.84
CA PRO A 128 -14.58 -5.72 -9.09
C PRO A 128 -15.86 -5.08 -9.64
N ASN A 129 -16.05 -5.13 -10.97
CA ASN A 129 -17.24 -4.58 -11.64
C ASN A 129 -18.54 -5.34 -11.31
N ALA A 130 -18.44 -6.58 -10.82
CA ALA A 130 -19.60 -7.39 -10.42
C ALA A 130 -20.11 -7.05 -9.00
N LEU A 131 -19.34 -6.29 -8.22
CA LEU A 131 -19.77 -5.82 -6.90
C LEU A 131 -20.90 -4.79 -7.05
N PRO A 132 -21.97 -4.81 -6.24
CA PRO A 132 -22.99 -3.76 -6.26
C PRO A 132 -22.39 -2.39 -5.88
N GLN A 133 -23.04 -1.31 -6.31
CA GLN A 133 -22.65 0.04 -5.92
C GLN A 133 -23.21 0.41 -4.54
N LEU A 134 -22.36 0.96 -3.67
CA LEU A 134 -22.69 1.37 -2.30
C LEU A 134 -22.54 2.90 -2.16
N SER A 135 -23.56 3.66 -2.55
CA SER A 135 -23.52 5.13 -2.55
C SER A 135 -23.56 5.77 -1.15
N PHE A 136 -23.85 4.99 -0.12
CA PHE A 136 -23.94 5.47 1.26
C PHE A 136 -22.61 5.42 2.02
N ILE A 137 -21.56 4.81 1.46
CA ILE A 137 -20.21 4.82 2.05
C ILE A 137 -19.55 6.13 1.66
N SER A 138 -19.10 6.89 2.67
CA SER A 138 -18.43 8.18 2.48
C SER A 138 -16.94 8.15 2.81
N HIS A 139 -16.51 7.17 3.62
CA HIS A 139 -15.10 6.99 3.98
C HIS A 139 -14.73 5.52 3.85
N LEU A 140 -13.58 5.26 3.23
CA LEU A 140 -13.02 3.92 3.07
C LEU A 140 -11.61 3.91 3.67
N THR A 141 -11.46 3.06 4.66
CA THR A 141 -10.17 2.78 5.28
C THR A 141 -9.80 1.34 4.95
N ILE A 142 -8.59 1.15 4.45
CA ILE A 142 -7.96 -0.17 4.27
C ILE A 142 -6.59 -0.04 4.91
N LEU A 143 -6.53 -0.41 6.19
CA LEU A 143 -5.27 -0.49 6.91
C LEU A 143 -4.61 -1.84 6.65
N ASP A 144 -3.34 -1.90 6.99
CA ASP A 144 -2.50 -3.09 6.96
C ASP A 144 -3.29 -4.40 7.12
N SER A 145 -3.36 -5.14 6.02
CA SER A 145 -3.96 -6.47 5.94
C SER A 145 -2.85 -7.49 6.08
N ASP A 146 -2.99 -8.43 7.03
CA ASP A 146 -2.03 -9.52 7.24
C ASP A 146 -1.65 -10.14 5.89
N ARG A 147 -2.63 -10.38 5.01
CA ARG A 147 -2.38 -10.68 3.61
C ARG A 147 -2.30 -9.43 2.75
N THR A 148 -1.15 -9.16 2.14
CA THR A 148 -0.98 -8.02 1.22
C THR A 148 -1.94 -8.10 0.02
N LEU A 149 -2.74 -7.05 -0.19
CA LEU A 149 -3.59 -6.91 -1.38
C LEU A 149 -2.79 -6.36 -2.56
N THR A 150 -3.18 -6.70 -3.79
CA THR A 150 -2.68 -5.99 -4.97
C THR A 150 -3.11 -4.52 -4.92
N SER A 151 -2.23 -3.59 -5.30
CA SER A 151 -2.50 -2.14 -5.19
C SER A 151 -3.75 -1.68 -5.96
N SER A 152 -4.19 -2.40 -6.99
CA SER A 152 -5.42 -2.09 -7.74
C SER A 152 -6.69 -2.26 -6.90
N VAL A 153 -6.71 -3.22 -5.97
CA VAL A 153 -7.89 -3.59 -5.16
C VAL A 153 -8.45 -2.37 -4.43
N TYR A 154 -7.58 -1.53 -3.89
CA TYR A 154 -7.94 -0.33 -3.15
C TYR A 154 -8.82 0.62 -3.97
N LEU A 155 -8.42 0.91 -5.21
CA LEU A 155 -9.16 1.79 -6.11
C LEU A 155 -10.34 1.08 -6.78
N ASP A 156 -10.21 -0.20 -7.08
CA ASP A 156 -11.32 -0.99 -7.61
C ASP A 156 -12.49 -1.02 -6.62
N LEU A 157 -12.23 -1.18 -5.32
CA LEU A 157 -13.25 -1.04 -4.27
C LEU A 157 -13.84 0.37 -4.23
N ALA A 158 -12.99 1.41 -4.29
CA ALA A 158 -13.43 2.80 -4.28
C ALA A 158 -14.39 3.12 -5.45
N THR A 159 -14.17 2.53 -6.64
CA THR A 159 -15.06 2.73 -7.80
C THR A 159 -16.48 2.21 -7.58
N ARG A 160 -16.67 1.32 -6.59
CA ARG A 160 -17.99 0.77 -6.23
C ARG A 160 -18.69 1.60 -5.16
N MET A 161 -18.11 2.73 -4.75
CA MET A 161 -18.64 3.61 -3.72
C MET A 161 -18.79 5.04 -4.28
N PRO A 162 -19.81 5.31 -5.13
CA PRO A 162 -19.94 6.61 -5.79
C PRO A 162 -20.22 7.79 -4.84
N GLY A 163 -20.46 7.52 -3.55
CA GLY A 163 -20.57 8.54 -2.50
C GLY A 163 -19.28 8.79 -1.72
N LEU A 164 -18.19 8.12 -2.08
CA LEU A 164 -16.92 8.13 -1.34
C LEU A 164 -16.24 9.50 -1.45
N GLN A 165 -15.87 10.06 -0.30
CA GLN A 165 -15.27 11.40 -0.17
C GLN A 165 -13.87 11.36 0.42
N ASP A 166 -13.58 10.34 1.23
CA ASP A 166 -12.34 10.20 1.98
C ASP A 166 -11.80 8.76 1.83
N ILE A 167 -10.50 8.64 1.58
CA ILE A 167 -9.79 7.37 1.58
C ILE A 167 -8.59 7.42 2.50
N HIS A 168 -8.36 6.31 3.19
CA HIS A 168 -7.14 6.07 3.95
C HIS A 168 -6.60 4.68 3.62
N PHE A 169 -5.53 4.66 2.83
CA PHE A 169 -4.88 3.43 2.38
C PHE A 169 -3.48 3.32 2.97
N PHE A 170 -3.20 2.16 3.53
CA PHE A 170 -1.88 1.79 4.02
C PHE A 170 -1.33 0.65 3.15
N PHE A 171 -0.15 0.84 2.58
CA PHE A 171 0.55 -0.13 1.75
C PHE A 171 1.83 -0.53 2.47
N ILE A 172 1.95 -1.80 2.85
CA ILE A 172 3.21 -2.37 3.32
C ILE A 172 4.03 -2.83 2.13
N TRP A 173 5.09 -2.09 1.82
CA TRP A 173 6.08 -2.42 0.81
C TRP A 173 7.42 -2.78 1.46
N ASP A 174 7.36 -3.62 2.50
CA ASP A 174 8.44 -4.18 3.32
C ASP A 174 9.49 -5.03 2.57
N LYS A 175 9.54 -4.95 1.25
CA LYS A 175 10.22 -5.91 0.38
C LYS A 175 11.29 -5.25 -0.49
N VAL A 176 12.19 -4.47 0.12
CA VAL A 176 13.44 -3.99 -0.54
C VAL A 176 14.22 -5.15 -1.18
N ARG A 177 14.09 -6.35 -0.58
CA ARG A 177 14.60 -7.61 -1.11
C ARG A 177 14.05 -8.00 -2.49
N TYR A 178 12.81 -7.64 -2.81
CA TYR A 178 12.12 -7.96 -4.07
C TYR A 178 11.76 -6.70 -4.87
N PRO A 179 12.76 -6.00 -5.44
CA PRO A 179 12.55 -4.78 -6.21
C PRO A 179 11.53 -4.96 -7.34
N GLY A 180 11.51 -6.13 -7.97
CA GLY A 180 10.61 -6.43 -9.08
C GLY A 180 9.14 -6.41 -8.69
N LEU A 181 8.81 -6.93 -7.50
CA LEU A 181 7.46 -6.88 -6.96
C LEU A 181 7.05 -5.47 -6.59
N LEU A 182 7.94 -4.71 -5.93
CA LEU A 182 7.69 -3.31 -5.59
C LEU A 182 7.44 -2.47 -6.84
N ARG A 183 8.24 -2.67 -7.90
CA ARG A 183 8.01 -2.01 -9.19
C ARG A 183 6.67 -2.37 -9.80
N ASN A 184 6.30 -3.66 -9.77
CA ASN A 184 5.01 -4.09 -10.28
C ASN A 184 3.84 -3.46 -9.52
N ASP A 185 3.91 -3.45 -8.18
CA ASP A 185 2.88 -2.83 -7.32
C ASP A 185 2.73 -1.33 -7.58
N ARG A 186 3.85 -0.62 -7.80
CA ARG A 186 3.87 0.80 -8.18
C ARG A 186 3.24 1.04 -9.55
N CYS A 187 3.62 0.24 -10.55
CA CYS A 187 3.07 0.33 -11.91
C CYS A 187 1.56 0.05 -11.91
N ILE A 188 1.12 -1.01 -11.21
CA ILE A 188 -0.30 -1.33 -11.08
C ILE A 188 -1.07 -0.17 -10.45
N LEU A 189 -0.56 0.40 -9.36
CA LEU A 189 -1.20 1.54 -8.71
C LEU A 189 -1.26 2.76 -9.64
N ALA A 190 -0.15 3.09 -10.32
CA ALA A 190 -0.06 4.20 -11.25
C ALA A 190 -1.07 4.08 -12.40
N THR A 191 -1.16 2.91 -13.02
CA THR A 191 -2.14 2.63 -14.10
C THR A 191 -3.57 2.64 -13.58
N THR A 192 -3.81 2.11 -12.38
CA THR A 192 -5.16 2.06 -11.81
C THR A 192 -5.67 3.45 -11.44
N LEU A 193 -4.81 4.34 -10.92
CA LEU A 193 -5.13 5.75 -10.66
C LEU A 193 -5.61 6.47 -11.92
N GLU A 194 -4.92 6.24 -13.04
CA GLU A 194 -5.30 6.82 -14.34
C GLU A 194 -6.61 6.22 -14.83
N LEU A 195 -6.71 4.89 -14.88
CA LEU A 195 -7.87 4.17 -15.40
C LEU A 195 -9.16 4.48 -14.63
N ARG A 196 -9.07 4.66 -13.30
CA ARG A 196 -10.20 4.86 -12.40
C ARG A 196 -10.42 6.31 -11.99
N SER A 197 -9.75 7.26 -12.66
CA SER A 197 -9.78 8.66 -12.25
C SER A 197 -11.21 9.24 -12.25
N GLU A 198 -12.02 8.91 -13.26
CA GLU A 198 -13.40 9.42 -13.37
C GLU A 198 -14.36 8.78 -12.37
N GLU A 199 -14.25 7.48 -12.12
CA GLU A 199 -15.09 6.77 -11.14
C GLU A 199 -14.77 7.19 -9.71
N THR A 200 -13.55 7.65 -9.45
CA THR A 200 -13.08 8.09 -8.13
C THR A 200 -13.09 9.61 -7.94
N LYS A 201 -13.79 10.35 -8.81
CA LYS A 201 -13.77 11.83 -8.80
C LYS A 201 -14.46 12.50 -7.61
N THR A 202 -15.28 11.76 -6.86
CA THR A 202 -15.95 12.28 -5.67
C THR A 202 -15.02 12.37 -4.46
N ILE A 203 -13.87 11.67 -4.51
CA ILE A 203 -12.87 11.69 -3.46
C ILE A 203 -12.27 13.09 -3.38
N SER A 204 -12.29 13.66 -2.18
CA SER A 204 -11.77 15.00 -1.89
C SER A 204 -10.71 14.99 -0.77
N VAL A 205 -10.58 13.88 -0.05
CA VAL A 205 -9.56 13.67 0.97
C VAL A 205 -8.88 12.34 0.67
N ALA A 206 -7.55 12.33 0.65
CA ALA A 206 -6.78 11.11 0.51
C ALA A 206 -5.61 11.11 1.50
N THR A 207 -5.49 10.00 2.23
CA THR A 207 -4.29 9.64 3.01
C THR A 207 -3.74 8.34 2.44
N LEU A 208 -2.54 8.41 1.87
CA LEU A 208 -1.84 7.28 1.27
C LEU A 208 -0.52 7.08 2.00
N ASP A 209 -0.41 6.02 2.77
CA ASP A 209 0.81 5.69 3.48
C ASP A 209 1.47 4.51 2.76
N ILE A 210 2.52 4.81 1.99
CA ILE A 210 3.20 3.88 1.09
C ILE A 210 4.63 3.64 1.59
N ASN A 211 4.75 3.12 2.80
CA ASN A 211 6.05 2.92 3.42
C ASN A 211 6.78 1.72 2.81
N VAL A 212 8.05 1.94 2.53
CA VAL A 212 9.02 0.86 2.30
C VAL A 212 9.69 0.61 3.65
N ASN A 213 8.89 0.19 4.62
CA ASN A 213 9.34 -0.15 5.97
C ASN A 213 9.73 -1.63 5.98
N ASP A 214 11.00 -1.96 6.04
CA ASP A 214 11.36 -3.13 6.81
C ASP A 214 11.56 -2.67 8.26
N ASP A 215 11.10 -3.45 9.23
CA ASP A 215 11.37 -3.14 10.64
C ASP A 215 12.90 -3.16 10.98
N HIS A 216 13.77 -3.35 9.96
CA HIS A 216 15.22 -3.55 10.09
C HIS A 216 16.17 -2.85 9.07
N GLY A 217 15.79 -2.10 8.03
CA GLY A 217 16.71 -1.92 6.87
C GLY A 217 16.44 -0.86 5.78
N ALA A 218 15.54 0.10 5.98
CA ALA A 218 15.79 1.51 5.63
C ALA A 218 16.68 2.19 6.70
N MET A 219 16.84 1.54 7.86
CA MET A 219 17.85 1.88 8.88
C MET A 219 19.27 1.57 8.40
N HIS A 220 19.45 0.53 7.59
CA HIS A 220 20.74 0.20 6.99
C HIS A 220 20.99 1.09 5.76
N GLN A 221 21.34 2.35 6.05
CA GLN A 221 21.72 3.39 5.09
C GLN A 221 22.92 3.03 4.18
N LEU A 222 23.47 1.83 4.31
CA LEU A 222 24.54 1.28 3.48
C LEU A 222 24.05 0.39 2.34
N LEU A 223 22.77 -0.01 2.35
CA LEU A 223 22.22 -0.89 1.32
C LEU A 223 21.96 -0.10 0.03
N PRO A 224 22.24 -0.70 -1.15
CA PRO A 224 21.78 -0.13 -2.40
C PRO A 224 20.27 -0.24 -2.46
N MET A 225 19.60 0.92 -2.49
CA MET A 225 18.16 0.94 -2.68
C MET A 225 17.81 0.54 -4.12
N PRO A 226 16.67 -0.11 -4.33
CA PRO A 226 16.26 -0.54 -5.64
C PRO A 226 15.96 0.65 -6.55
N ASN A 227 16.35 0.52 -7.82
CA ASN A 227 15.84 1.39 -8.87
C ASN A 227 14.39 0.98 -9.21
N LEU A 228 13.42 1.72 -8.67
CA LEU A 228 11.99 1.51 -8.85
C LEU A 228 11.43 2.17 -10.12
N ILE A 229 12.20 3.01 -10.81
CA ILE A 229 11.78 3.73 -12.03
C ILE A 229 12.18 3.03 -13.32
N TYR A 230 12.91 1.92 -13.23
CA TYR A 230 13.27 1.11 -14.40
C TYR A 230 12.05 0.39 -14.99
N PRO A 231 11.87 0.34 -16.33
CA PRO A 231 12.70 0.96 -17.37
C PRO A 231 12.26 2.37 -17.78
N SER A 232 11.19 2.91 -17.19
CA SER A 232 10.54 4.17 -17.57
C SER A 232 11.46 5.39 -17.48
N GLY A 233 12.42 5.38 -16.55
CA GLY A 233 13.38 6.47 -16.35
C GLY A 233 12.84 7.66 -15.56
N TYR A 234 11.61 7.59 -15.04
CA TYR A 234 11.02 8.52 -14.08
C TYR A 234 9.94 7.80 -13.25
N ASP A 235 9.52 8.38 -12.14
CA ASP A 235 8.53 7.77 -11.25
C ASP A 235 7.09 7.90 -11.79
N LEU A 236 6.61 6.81 -12.39
CA LEU A 236 5.24 6.70 -12.91
C LEU A 236 4.18 6.88 -11.82
N LEU A 237 4.44 6.40 -10.60
CA LEU A 237 3.47 6.51 -9.52
C LEU A 237 3.35 7.96 -9.05
N GLY A 238 4.47 8.65 -8.84
CA GLY A 238 4.49 10.08 -8.55
C GLY A 238 3.72 10.90 -9.59
N SER A 239 3.98 10.65 -10.88
CA SER A 239 3.26 11.29 -11.99
C SER A 239 1.74 11.02 -11.98
N SER A 240 1.32 9.75 -11.82
CA SER A 240 -0.11 9.40 -11.77
C SER A 240 -0.81 10.01 -10.56
N LEU A 241 -0.16 10.03 -9.39
CA LEU A 241 -0.69 10.67 -8.18
C LEU A 241 -0.79 12.19 -8.33
N ARG A 242 0.21 12.83 -8.96
CA ARG A 242 0.18 14.26 -9.28
C ARG A 242 -1.05 14.60 -10.10
N THR A 243 -1.38 13.78 -11.10
CA THR A 243 -2.54 13.99 -11.97
C THR A 243 -3.86 13.70 -11.24
N TRP A 244 -3.96 12.56 -10.58
CA TRP A 244 -5.17 12.12 -9.87
C TRP A 244 -5.55 13.06 -8.70
N SER A 245 -4.55 13.64 -8.02
CA SER A 245 -4.75 14.47 -6.82
C SER A 245 -5.23 15.90 -7.08
N GLN A 246 -5.28 16.37 -8.33
CA GLN A 246 -5.60 17.78 -8.67
C GLN A 246 -6.96 18.28 -8.15
N ARG A 247 -7.89 17.35 -7.90
CA ARG A 247 -9.24 17.63 -7.36
C ARG A 247 -9.35 17.55 -5.83
N LEU A 248 -8.29 17.12 -5.14
CA LEU A 248 -8.33 16.91 -3.70
C LEU A 248 -8.35 18.24 -2.94
N LYS A 249 -8.96 18.23 -1.76
CA LYS A 249 -8.93 19.31 -0.77
C LYS A 249 -7.90 19.04 0.32
N LYS A 250 -7.63 17.77 0.62
CA LYS A 250 -6.57 17.34 1.52
C LYS A 250 -5.86 16.14 0.89
N PHE A 251 -4.53 16.22 0.84
CA PHE A 251 -3.68 15.12 0.40
C PHE A 251 -2.57 14.92 1.43
N ASP A 252 -2.54 13.73 2.03
CA ASP A 252 -1.50 13.26 2.94
C ASP A 252 -0.86 12.04 2.29
N ILE A 253 0.44 12.11 2.00
CA ILE A 253 1.14 11.03 1.33
C ILE A 253 2.49 10.75 1.99
N ARG A 254 2.79 9.47 2.14
CA ARG A 254 4.07 8.99 2.66
C ARG A 254 4.65 7.93 1.75
N GLY A 255 5.98 7.91 1.61
CA GLY A 255 6.67 6.87 0.87
C GLY A 255 7.80 7.36 -0.04
N VAL A 256 8.17 6.51 -1.00
CA VAL A 256 9.28 6.75 -1.94
C VAL A 256 8.78 7.48 -3.18
N PHE A 257 9.11 8.77 -3.32
CA PHE A 257 8.73 9.62 -4.45
C PHE A 257 9.85 10.60 -4.80
N ASP A 258 9.83 11.14 -6.02
CA ASP A 258 10.73 12.21 -6.48
C ASP A 258 9.97 13.45 -6.96
N GLU A 259 10.64 14.34 -7.70
CA GLU A 259 10.05 15.58 -8.21
C GLU A 259 8.80 15.35 -9.08
N THR A 260 8.64 14.16 -9.67
CA THR A 260 7.47 13.82 -10.48
C THR A 260 6.16 13.86 -9.70
N LEU A 261 6.19 13.72 -8.36
CA LEU A 261 5.01 13.91 -7.52
C LEU A 261 4.49 15.36 -7.56
N PHE A 262 5.36 16.31 -7.89
CA PHE A 262 5.08 17.75 -7.81
C PHE A 262 5.03 18.43 -9.16
N TRP A 263 5.87 18.01 -10.10
CA TRP A 263 6.00 18.66 -11.40
C TRP A 263 6.22 17.64 -12.52
N PRO A 264 5.69 17.89 -13.74
CA PRO A 264 5.96 17.05 -14.90
C PRO A 264 7.46 16.87 -15.15
N HIS A 265 7.89 15.63 -15.28
CA HIS A 265 9.23 15.27 -15.71
C HIS A 265 9.42 15.59 -17.20
N ALA A 266 10.67 15.80 -17.65
CA ALA A 266 10.97 16.22 -19.01
C ALA A 266 10.56 15.20 -20.10
N LEU A 267 10.40 13.93 -19.72
CA LEU A 267 9.91 12.86 -20.59
C LEU A 267 8.37 12.82 -20.66
N GLU A 268 7.67 13.58 -19.83
CA GLU A 268 6.22 13.66 -19.83
C GLU A 268 5.72 14.75 -20.79
N THR A 269 4.61 14.50 -21.48
CA THR A 269 3.96 15.47 -22.37
C THR A 269 2.81 16.22 -21.70
N THR A 270 2.69 16.15 -20.38
CA THR A 270 1.56 16.71 -19.62
C THR A 270 1.72 18.19 -19.33
N SER A 271 0.61 18.91 -19.29
CA SER A 271 0.60 20.32 -18.84
C SER A 271 1.00 20.45 -17.37
N PRO A 272 1.42 21.66 -16.94
CA PRO A 272 1.57 21.96 -15.52
C PRO A 272 0.31 21.59 -14.72
N PRO A 273 0.47 21.11 -13.47
CA PRO A 273 -0.66 20.73 -12.63
C PRO A 273 -1.40 21.96 -12.08
N GLU A 274 -2.70 21.80 -11.83
CA GLU A 274 -3.55 22.82 -11.21
C GLU A 274 -4.34 22.22 -10.03
N TRP A 275 -3.89 22.49 -8.80
CA TRP A 275 -4.57 22.04 -7.59
C TRP A 275 -5.45 23.15 -7.02
N VAL A 276 -6.53 23.47 -7.73
CA VAL A 276 -7.39 24.62 -7.45
C VAL A 276 -7.99 24.57 -6.04
N ASP A 277 -8.40 23.38 -5.60
CA ASP A 277 -9.15 23.17 -4.36
C ASP A 277 -8.30 22.66 -3.17
N LEU A 278 -7.01 22.37 -3.37
CA LEU A 278 -6.15 21.78 -2.34
C LEU A 278 -5.86 22.78 -1.23
N LYS A 279 -6.21 22.41 0.01
CA LYS A 279 -6.07 23.25 1.22
C LYS A 279 -4.97 22.76 2.14
N THR A 280 -4.77 21.46 2.19
CA THR A 280 -3.78 20.81 3.04
C THR A 280 -2.99 19.80 2.21
N TYR A 281 -1.68 19.98 2.16
CA TYR A 281 -0.78 19.05 1.50
C TYR A 281 0.33 18.62 2.46
N TYR A 282 0.33 17.36 2.87
CA TYR A 282 1.38 16.77 3.69
C TYR A 282 2.09 15.70 2.89
N VAL A 283 3.41 15.79 2.83
CA VAL A 283 4.27 14.82 2.17
C VAL A 283 5.36 14.40 3.13
N GLN A 284 5.48 13.10 3.40
CA GLN A 284 6.61 12.52 4.10
C GLN A 284 7.35 11.56 3.18
N LEU A 285 8.51 11.99 2.72
CA LEU A 285 9.32 11.18 1.81
C LEU A 285 10.20 10.22 2.60
N GLU A 286 10.41 9.05 2.04
CA GLU A 286 11.50 8.18 2.47
C GLU A 286 12.87 8.83 2.18
N ARG A 287 13.92 8.36 2.84
CA ARG A 287 15.28 8.94 2.73
C ARG A 287 15.95 8.72 1.36
N HIS A 288 15.31 7.96 0.48
CA HIS A 288 15.81 7.63 -0.85
C HIS A 288 14.77 7.95 -1.93
N THR A 289 15.26 8.17 -3.15
CA THR A 289 14.47 8.41 -4.35
C THR A 289 13.90 7.09 -4.90
N PRO A 290 12.88 7.15 -5.79
CA PRO A 290 12.44 6.02 -6.58
C PRO A 290 13.55 5.45 -7.48
N SER A 291 14.54 6.24 -7.89
CA SER A 291 15.71 5.73 -8.63
C SER A 291 16.69 4.93 -7.77
N GLY A 292 16.46 4.84 -6.46
CA GLY A 292 17.32 4.14 -5.50
C GLY A 292 18.51 4.97 -5.02
N TRP A 293 18.58 6.25 -5.39
CA TRP A 293 19.56 7.19 -4.87
C TRP A 293 19.10 7.78 -3.54
N TRP A 294 20.00 8.42 -2.80
CA TRP A 294 19.69 9.00 -1.50
C TRP A 294 19.48 10.51 -1.58
N TYR A 295 18.50 11.03 -0.83
CA TYR A 295 18.32 12.47 -0.62
C TYR A 295 19.40 13.06 0.29
N PHE A 296 19.90 12.26 1.21
CA PHE A 296 20.96 12.64 2.14
C PHE A 296 22.17 11.70 2.02
N MET A 297 23.37 12.28 2.09
CA MET A 297 24.66 11.60 2.05
C MET A 297 25.39 11.77 3.39
N PRO A 298 26.39 10.92 3.67
CA PRO A 298 27.30 11.13 4.79
C PRO A 298 28.21 12.35 4.58
N LYS A 299 28.54 13.03 5.67
CA LYS A 299 29.46 14.18 5.65
C LYS A 299 30.80 13.80 5.01
N GLY A 300 31.26 14.63 4.07
CA GLY A 300 32.58 14.47 3.46
C GLY A 300 32.74 13.23 2.58
N LYS A 301 31.65 12.45 2.38
CA LYS A 301 31.64 11.29 1.52
C LYS A 301 30.41 11.33 0.57
N PRO A 302 30.34 12.30 -0.36
CA PRO A 302 29.18 12.46 -1.27
C PRO A 302 28.99 11.32 -2.28
N LYS A 303 29.93 10.37 -2.34
CA LYS A 303 29.83 9.12 -3.15
C LYS A 303 29.64 7.88 -2.27
N PHE A 304 29.39 8.07 -0.98
CA PHE A 304 29.20 7.00 -0.02
C PHE A 304 27.73 6.66 0.09
N GLY A 305 27.39 5.58 -0.58
CA GLY A 305 26.05 5.23 -0.96
C GLY A 305 26.24 4.40 -2.19
N THR A 306 26.17 3.10 -1.97
CA THR A 306 26.14 2.09 -3.02
C THR A 306 25.24 2.59 -4.15
N PRO A 307 25.71 2.56 -5.42
CA PRO A 307 24.85 2.89 -6.54
C PRO A 307 23.56 2.07 -6.48
N PRO A 308 22.44 2.59 -6.98
CA PRO A 308 21.19 1.86 -6.98
C PRO A 308 21.36 0.47 -7.57
N ARG A 309 20.61 -0.51 -7.06
CA ARG A 309 20.58 -1.83 -7.68
C ARG A 309 20.08 -1.66 -9.12
N ASN A 310 20.87 -2.14 -10.08
CA ASN A 310 20.55 -2.02 -11.49
C ASN A 310 19.85 -3.30 -11.97
N PRO A 311 18.55 -3.25 -12.34
CA PRO A 311 17.82 -4.42 -12.80
C PRO A 311 18.34 -5.00 -14.12
N ALA A 312 19.11 -4.20 -14.88
CA ALA A 312 19.80 -4.70 -16.08
C ALA A 312 21.02 -5.57 -15.75
N GLU A 313 21.56 -5.47 -14.53
CA GLU A 313 22.74 -6.20 -14.07
C GLU A 313 22.38 -7.36 -13.13
N ASP A 314 21.32 -7.23 -12.33
CA ASP A 314 20.82 -8.29 -11.44
C ASP A 314 19.43 -8.78 -11.88
N PRO A 315 19.32 -9.95 -12.53
CA PRO A 315 18.03 -10.55 -12.89
C PRO A 315 17.10 -10.84 -11.70
N ASN A 316 17.61 -10.88 -10.46
CA ASN A 316 16.78 -11.02 -9.26
C ASN A 316 16.06 -9.73 -8.87
N ASP A 317 16.48 -8.60 -9.44
CA ASP A 317 15.76 -7.35 -9.28
C ASP A 317 14.53 -7.29 -10.17
N LEU A 318 14.46 -8.05 -11.27
CA LEU A 318 13.28 -8.10 -12.14
C LEU A 318 12.15 -8.90 -11.49
N PRO A 319 10.87 -8.61 -11.82
CA PRO A 319 9.78 -9.48 -11.38
C PRO A 319 10.00 -10.87 -11.98
N GLN A 320 10.38 -11.83 -11.15
CA GLN A 320 10.53 -13.22 -11.59
C GLN A 320 9.14 -13.86 -11.63
N PRO A 321 8.73 -14.50 -12.74
CA PRO A 321 7.52 -15.29 -12.75
C PRO A 321 7.72 -16.46 -11.80
N PHE A 322 7.09 -16.37 -10.63
CA PHE A 322 6.99 -17.49 -9.71
C PHE A 322 6.10 -18.54 -10.37
N LEU A 323 6.63 -19.73 -10.64
CA LEU A 323 5.88 -20.86 -11.22
C LEU A 323 5.73 -21.94 -10.15
N ASP A 324 4.58 -22.59 -10.06
CA ASP A 324 4.30 -23.63 -9.05
C ASP A 324 5.25 -24.83 -9.12
N ASP A 325 5.82 -25.10 -10.30
CA ASP A 325 6.77 -26.19 -10.56
C ASP A 325 7.99 -25.66 -11.33
N PRO A 326 9.05 -25.22 -10.63
CA PRO A 326 10.26 -24.72 -11.28
C PRO A 326 11.02 -25.90 -11.89
N THR A 327 10.97 -26.02 -13.21
CA THR A 327 11.76 -27.03 -13.93
C THR A 327 13.26 -26.71 -13.83
N GLY A 328 13.95 -27.37 -12.89
CA GLY A 328 15.41 -27.54 -12.93
C GLY A 328 16.26 -26.76 -11.92
N GLY A 329 15.89 -26.71 -10.63
CA GLY A 329 16.72 -26.08 -9.60
C GLY A 329 16.23 -26.29 -8.17
N ALA A 330 16.77 -25.51 -7.22
CA ALA A 330 16.24 -25.40 -5.86
C ALA A 330 14.83 -24.77 -5.91
N ASP A 331 13.93 -25.21 -5.02
CA ASP A 331 12.58 -24.65 -4.93
C ASP A 331 12.70 -23.14 -4.59
N PRO A 332 12.26 -22.21 -5.46
CA PRO A 332 12.36 -20.78 -5.22
C PRO A 332 11.45 -20.34 -4.07
N PHE A 333 10.53 -21.21 -3.62
CA PHE A 333 9.71 -21.02 -2.43
C PHE A 333 10.29 -21.72 -1.20
N ASP A 334 11.48 -22.32 -1.27
CA ASP A 334 12.16 -22.86 -0.08
C ASP A 334 12.55 -21.72 0.87
N LYS A 335 12.08 -21.83 2.11
CA LYS A 335 12.33 -20.87 3.17
C LYS A 335 13.80 -20.75 3.56
N SER A 336 14.57 -21.83 3.50
CA SER A 336 15.96 -21.83 3.94
C SER A 336 16.81 -20.81 3.17
N VAL A 337 16.59 -20.68 1.86
CA VAL A 337 17.26 -19.68 1.00
C VAL A 337 16.94 -18.26 1.48
N GLU A 338 15.76 -18.07 2.05
CA GLU A 338 15.31 -16.78 2.54
C GLU A 338 15.88 -16.44 3.90
N ASP A 339 15.93 -17.39 4.82
CA ASP A 339 16.58 -17.27 6.13
C ASP A 339 18.09 -16.97 6.00
N PHE A 340 18.73 -17.41 4.90
CA PHE A 340 20.16 -17.16 4.65
C PHE A 340 20.46 -15.82 3.94
N TRP A 341 19.44 -15.08 3.53
CA TRP A 341 19.64 -13.78 2.91
C TRP A 341 20.02 -12.77 3.98
N ASP A 342 21.17 -12.19 3.74
CA ASP A 342 21.69 -11.13 4.59
C ASP A 342 22.03 -10.00 3.65
N CYS A 343 21.25 -8.91 3.72
CA CYS A 343 21.53 -7.70 2.97
C CYS A 343 22.92 -7.13 3.29
N ARG A 344 23.56 -7.57 4.39
CA ARG A 344 24.93 -7.21 4.81
C ARG A 344 26.01 -8.13 4.24
N LYS A 345 25.67 -9.32 3.72
CA LYS A 345 26.68 -10.25 3.16
C LYS A 345 27.37 -9.58 1.97
N GLY A 346 28.69 -9.39 2.09
CA GLY A 346 29.52 -8.73 1.08
C GLY A 346 29.80 -7.25 1.37
N TYR A 347 29.09 -6.62 2.30
CA TYR A 347 29.35 -5.26 2.77
C TYR A 347 30.18 -5.31 4.06
N GLY A 348 31.48 -5.58 3.92
CA GLY A 348 32.46 -5.57 5.01
C GLY A 348 32.82 -4.15 5.48
N MET A 349 31.84 -3.40 5.96
CA MET A 349 32.01 -2.01 6.39
C MET A 349 32.09 -1.90 7.93
N PRO A 350 33.00 -1.10 8.49
CA PRO A 350 33.06 -0.83 9.93
C PRO A 350 31.76 -0.22 10.46
N GLU A 351 31.41 -0.51 11.71
CA GLU A 351 30.17 -0.02 12.33
C GLU A 351 30.13 1.52 12.46
N GLU A 352 31.30 2.14 12.57
CA GLU A 352 31.50 3.59 12.53
C GLU A 352 31.13 4.25 11.18
N ASP A 353 30.99 3.45 10.13
CA ASP A 353 30.62 3.87 8.79
C ASP A 353 29.11 3.74 8.51
N PHE A 354 28.29 3.30 9.49
CA PHE A 354 26.82 3.46 9.50
C PHE A 354 26.39 4.94 9.69
N VAL A 355 27.22 5.88 9.23
CA VAL A 355 27.10 7.32 9.44
C VAL A 355 25.69 7.77 9.08
N THR A 356 25.08 8.58 9.95
CA THR A 356 23.82 9.25 9.66
C THR A 356 23.96 10.11 8.41
N ARG A 357 23.22 9.75 7.36
CA ARG A 357 23.00 10.55 6.15
C ARG A 357 22.26 11.83 6.52
N ASN A 358 23.00 12.93 6.65
CA ASN A 358 22.46 14.22 7.06
C ASN A 358 23.01 15.41 6.25
N TYR A 359 23.74 15.16 5.16
CA TYR A 359 24.15 16.18 4.19
C TYR A 359 23.28 16.06 2.95
N ALA A 360 22.62 17.12 2.52
CA ALA A 360 21.80 17.11 1.31
C ALA A 360 22.61 16.64 0.09
N ASN A 361 22.04 15.73 -0.69
CA ASN A 361 22.53 15.43 -2.03
C ASN A 361 21.87 16.40 -3.00
N GLU A 362 22.59 17.46 -3.38
CA GLU A 362 22.03 18.52 -4.25
C GLU A 362 21.47 17.97 -5.56
N ASP A 363 22.09 16.93 -6.15
CA ASP A 363 21.63 16.33 -7.42
C ASP A 363 20.20 15.76 -7.33
N ASN A 364 19.78 15.31 -6.14
CA ASN A 364 18.44 14.75 -5.90
C ASN A 364 17.52 15.73 -5.16
N MET A 365 18.07 16.51 -4.22
CA MET A 365 17.32 17.45 -3.39
C MET A 365 16.91 18.69 -4.17
N GLN A 366 17.76 19.21 -5.05
CA GLN A 366 17.43 20.43 -5.78
C GLN A 366 16.23 20.24 -6.72
N PRO A 367 16.17 19.20 -7.59
CA PRO A 367 15.00 18.97 -8.44
C PRO A 367 13.71 18.78 -7.63
N LEU A 368 13.80 18.05 -6.51
CA LEU A 368 12.68 17.82 -5.60
C LEU A 368 12.13 19.15 -5.04
N LEU A 369 13.00 19.98 -4.47
CA LEU A 369 12.61 21.25 -3.86
C LEU A 369 12.11 22.26 -4.91
N GLU A 370 12.70 22.28 -6.11
CA GLU A 370 12.21 23.08 -7.22
C GLU A 370 10.82 22.63 -7.68
N GLY A 371 10.60 21.31 -7.82
CA GLY A 371 9.31 20.74 -8.16
C GLY A 371 8.25 21.09 -7.12
N TRP A 372 8.58 20.92 -5.84
CA TRP A 372 7.72 21.32 -4.73
C TRP A 372 7.37 22.82 -4.76
N ALA A 373 8.38 23.69 -4.92
CA ALA A 373 8.16 25.13 -4.98
C ALA A 373 7.25 25.55 -6.15
N LYS A 374 7.43 24.93 -7.32
CA LYS A 374 6.55 25.16 -8.49
C LYS A 374 5.12 24.68 -8.20
N ALA A 375 4.96 23.51 -7.59
CA ALA A 375 3.65 22.97 -7.23
C ALA A 375 2.89 23.89 -6.27
N LEU A 376 3.56 24.46 -5.26
CA LEU A 376 2.94 25.40 -4.32
C LEU A 376 2.37 26.64 -5.02
N LEU A 377 2.99 27.13 -6.10
CA LEU A 377 2.49 28.26 -6.89
C LEU A 377 1.20 27.90 -7.66
N SER A 378 0.96 26.62 -7.92
CA SER A 378 -0.24 26.09 -8.57
C SER A 378 -1.39 25.74 -7.60
N MET A 379 -1.29 26.12 -6.32
CA MET A 379 -2.27 25.78 -5.28
C MET A 379 -2.90 27.05 -4.65
N PRO A 380 -3.84 27.73 -5.33
CA PRO A 380 -4.38 29.02 -4.85
C PRO A 380 -5.17 28.94 -3.54
N SER A 381 -5.67 27.75 -3.17
CA SER A 381 -6.47 27.52 -1.95
C SER A 381 -5.64 27.02 -0.76
N LEU A 382 -4.33 26.86 -0.93
CA LEU A 382 -3.46 26.21 0.05
C LEU A 382 -3.40 27.00 1.36
N ARG A 383 -3.59 26.29 2.47
CA ARG A 383 -3.52 26.85 3.83
C ARG A 383 -2.37 26.26 4.64
N GLN A 384 -2.05 25.00 4.37
CA GLN A 384 -0.97 24.29 5.04
C GLN A 384 -0.28 23.38 4.06
N ALA A 385 1.04 23.47 4.01
CA ALA A 385 1.88 22.56 3.27
C ALA A 385 3.06 22.12 4.13
N THR A 386 3.44 20.84 4.04
CA THR A 386 4.58 20.27 4.74
C THR A 386 5.26 19.26 3.85
N LEU A 387 6.57 19.40 3.70
CA LEU A 387 7.47 18.42 3.11
C LEU A 387 8.42 17.95 4.22
N ALA A 388 8.38 16.66 4.53
CA ALA A 388 9.14 16.01 5.58
C ALA A 388 9.90 14.79 5.04
N PHE A 389 10.86 14.29 5.82
CA PHE A 389 11.70 13.12 5.56
C PHE A 389 11.81 12.23 6.80
#